data_AF-A0AAD0SNW9-F1
#
_entry.id   AF-A0AAD0SNW9-F1
#
_cell.length_a   1.000
_cell.length_b   1.000
_cell.length_c   1.000
_cell.angle_alpha   90.00
_cell.angle_beta   90.00
_cell.angle_gamma   90.00
#
_symmetry.space_group_name_H-M   'P 1'
#
loop_
_entity.id
_entity.type
_entity.pdbx_description
1 polymer ?
#
loop_
_entity_poly.entity_id
_entity_poly.type
_entity_poly.pdbx_seq_one_letter_code
_entity_poly.pdbx_strand_id
1 'polypeptide(L)'
;MKINTNVSSLTAQEAATNTNNSIKNSLEKLSTGLKINKASDDASGLAIADKLRTQVTSINQGIANGNSAVALLQIADKSMAEQSTILDTIKAKLIQANTSTTSTAGRVAIAKDVNKLLDQLNNIANQTNYNGTALLQAGMGTAAASKNATEGLSFQIGESTSDMISTNTIQSNITGLSLDTLKSNVSAGALYNATPGFTQVAGAVAFTREMASGGQRLIDNAITQLNGYRGDIGSTQNQVESAIRNLMTQATNIKNAESVLRDVDYAQESANFNKLNIISQAGSYAISQSNAVSQNVLRLLQ
;
A
#
# COMPACT_ATOMS: atom_id res chain seq x y z
N MET A 1 19.11 2.70 74.96
CA MET A 1 18.23 1.85 74.13
C MET A 1 16.78 2.22 74.43
N LYS A 2 15.98 2.61 73.44
CA LYS A 2 14.53 2.79 73.63
C LYS A 2 13.86 1.41 73.48
N ILE A 3 13.21 0.93 74.53
CA ILE A 3 12.71 -0.47 74.62
C ILE A 3 11.37 -0.64 73.86
N ASN A 4 10.57 0.42 73.74
CA ASN A 4 9.28 0.38 73.03
C ASN A 4 9.38 0.46 71.49
N THR A 5 10.53 0.83 70.93
CA THR A 5 10.67 1.03 69.49
C THR A 5 11.96 0.37 69.04
N ASN A 6 11.84 -0.82 68.46
CA ASN A 6 12.97 -1.54 67.88
C ASN A 6 13.32 -0.93 66.51
N VAL A 7 14.15 0.10 66.54
CA VAL A 7 14.58 0.83 65.33
C VAL A 7 15.28 -0.11 64.34
N SER A 8 16.05 -1.10 64.82
CA SER A 8 16.76 -2.07 63.98
C SER A 8 15.84 -3.03 63.22
N SER A 9 14.73 -3.43 63.84
CA SER A 9 13.71 -4.26 63.17
C SER A 9 12.85 -3.43 62.21
N LEU A 10 12.56 -2.17 62.57
CA LEU A 10 11.82 -1.25 61.71
C LEU A 10 12.56 -0.92 60.41
N THR A 11 13.87 -0.63 60.49
CA THR A 11 14.71 -0.40 59.31
C THR A 11 14.88 -1.66 58.47
N ALA A 12 15.00 -2.83 59.09
CA ALA A 12 15.04 -4.11 58.39
C ALA A 12 13.73 -4.43 57.66
N GLN A 13 12.58 -4.10 58.28
CA GLN A 13 11.26 -4.27 57.67
C GLN A 13 11.02 -3.30 56.51
N GLU A 14 11.41 -2.03 56.65
CA GLU A 14 11.39 -1.05 55.56
C GLU A 14 12.26 -1.52 54.37
N ALA A 15 13.48 -1.98 54.64
CA ALA A 15 14.37 -2.54 53.62
C ALA A 15 13.78 -3.80 52.94
N ALA A 16 13.12 -4.68 53.70
CA ALA A 16 12.43 -5.84 53.16
C ALA A 16 11.23 -5.48 52.29
N THR A 17 10.43 -4.48 52.66
CA THR A 17 9.33 -3.97 51.83
C THR A 17 9.87 -3.37 50.53
N ASN A 18 10.93 -2.56 50.60
CA ASN A 18 11.59 -2.00 49.42
C ASN A 18 12.15 -3.09 48.50
N THR A 19 12.77 -4.13 49.06
CA THR A 19 13.28 -5.28 48.28
C THR A 19 12.15 -6.05 47.61
N ASN A 20 11.05 -6.30 48.31
CA ASN A 20 9.87 -6.97 47.75
C ASN A 20 9.23 -6.15 46.61
N ASN A 21 9.22 -4.83 46.70
CA ASN A 21 8.75 -3.96 45.62
C ASN A 21 9.68 -4.04 44.39
N SER A 22 10.99 -4.08 44.60
CA SER A 22 11.96 -4.31 43.51
C SER A 22 11.81 -5.68 42.86
N ILE A 23 11.59 -6.75 43.63
CA ILE A 23 11.32 -8.10 43.09
C ILE A 23 10.07 -8.09 42.20
N LYS A 24 8.98 -7.45 42.64
CA LYS A 24 7.75 -7.33 41.85
C LYS A 24 7.98 -6.59 40.54
N ASN A 25 8.76 -5.50 40.57
CA ASN A 25 9.06 -4.73 39.35
C ASN A 25 9.97 -5.54 38.40
N SER A 26 11.00 -6.24 38.91
CA SER A 26 11.82 -7.15 38.09
C SER A 26 10.99 -8.30 37.49
N LEU A 27 10.06 -8.87 38.24
CA LEU A 27 9.15 -9.90 37.75
C LEU A 27 8.23 -9.37 36.64
N GLU A 28 7.70 -8.15 36.81
CA GLU A 28 6.89 -7.46 35.81
C GLU A 28 7.67 -7.26 34.49
N LYS A 29 8.92 -6.81 34.59
CA LYS A 29 9.82 -6.64 33.43
C LYS A 29 10.16 -7.96 32.75
N LEU A 30 10.48 -9.01 33.51
CA LEU A 30 10.76 -10.34 32.97
C LEU A 30 9.51 -10.96 32.31
N SER A 31 8.33 -10.74 32.88
CA SER A 31 7.08 -11.27 32.35
C SER A 31 6.61 -10.56 31.08
N THR A 32 6.86 -9.26 30.97
CA THR A 32 6.46 -8.45 29.79
C THR A 32 7.54 -8.40 28.72
N GLY A 33 8.79 -8.65 29.08
CA GLY A 33 9.96 -8.41 28.23
C GLY A 33 10.28 -6.93 28.04
N LEU A 34 9.60 -6.03 28.76
CA LEU A 34 9.72 -4.59 28.60
C LEU A 34 10.42 -3.97 29.82
N LYS A 35 11.42 -3.15 29.57
CA LYS A 35 12.11 -2.32 30.57
C LYS A 35 11.21 -1.23 31.14
N ILE A 36 10.31 -0.68 30.32
CA ILE A 36 9.37 0.40 30.67
C ILE A 36 7.95 -0.10 30.42
N ASN A 37 7.21 -0.43 31.49
CA ASN A 37 5.85 -0.96 31.39
C ASN A 37 4.76 0.04 31.82
N LYS A 38 5.07 0.93 32.76
CA LYS A 38 4.16 1.95 33.30
C LYS A 38 4.80 3.33 33.24
N ALA A 39 3.96 4.37 33.19
CA ALA A 39 4.42 5.76 33.16
C ALA A 39 5.27 6.13 34.40
N SER A 40 5.12 5.42 35.51
CA SER A 40 5.93 5.61 36.73
C SER A 40 7.39 5.14 36.58
N ASP A 41 7.70 4.26 35.61
CA ASP A 41 9.07 3.77 35.41
C ASP A 41 9.92 4.80 34.64
N ASP A 42 9.39 5.34 33.53
CA ASP A 42 9.95 6.47 32.79
C ASP A 42 8.88 7.06 31.86
N ALA A 43 8.26 8.18 32.28
CA ALA A 43 7.20 8.83 31.50
C ALA A 43 7.68 9.35 30.13
N SER A 44 8.93 9.82 30.05
CA SER A 44 9.48 10.38 28.80
C SER A 44 9.88 9.26 27.85
N GLY A 45 10.55 8.22 28.35
CA GLY A 45 10.93 7.04 27.59
C GLY A 45 9.71 6.29 27.03
N LEU A 46 8.64 6.16 27.83
CA LEU A 46 7.39 5.54 27.37
C LEU A 46 6.73 6.36 26.25
N ALA A 47 6.66 7.69 26.39
CA ALA A 47 6.06 8.56 25.38
C ALA A 47 6.82 8.53 24.04
N ILE A 48 8.16 8.46 24.07
CA ILE A 48 8.98 8.32 22.87
C ILE A 48 8.76 6.94 22.25
N ALA A 49 8.80 5.87 23.05
CA ALA A 49 8.60 4.51 22.57
C ALA A 49 7.21 4.32 21.91
N ASP A 50 6.15 4.88 22.50
CA ASP A 50 4.80 4.80 21.93
C ASP A 50 4.67 5.61 20.61
N LYS A 51 5.39 6.73 20.47
CA LYS A 51 5.50 7.44 19.19
C LYS A 51 6.22 6.60 18.14
N LEU A 52 7.37 6.00 18.46
CA LEU A 52 8.10 5.13 17.54
C LEU A 52 7.25 3.93 17.12
N ARG A 53 6.50 3.33 18.06
CA ARG A 53 5.57 2.23 17.76
C ARG A 53 4.44 2.65 16.82
N THR A 54 3.86 3.82 17.06
CA THR A 54 2.81 4.41 16.20
C THR A 54 3.36 4.68 14.81
N GLN A 55 4.58 5.20 14.73
CA GLN A 55 5.31 5.44 13.49
C GLN A 55 5.56 4.13 12.73
N VAL A 56 6.04 3.07 13.38
CA VAL A 56 6.20 1.74 12.76
C VAL A 56 4.88 1.20 12.24
N THR A 57 3.79 1.34 13.00
CA THR A 57 2.45 0.89 12.58
C THR A 57 1.97 1.67 11.35
N SER A 58 2.18 2.99 11.33
CA SER A 58 1.83 3.87 10.21
C SER A 58 2.65 3.55 8.95
N ILE A 59 3.97 3.35 9.11
CA ILE A 59 4.87 2.95 8.01
C ILE A 59 4.47 1.58 7.46
N ASN A 60 4.11 0.61 8.31
CA ASN A 60 3.65 -0.71 7.87
C ASN A 60 2.35 -0.60 7.06
N GLN A 61 1.42 0.28 7.46
CA GLN A 61 0.22 0.56 6.66
C GLN A 61 0.59 1.24 5.33
N GLY A 62 1.55 2.16 5.33
CA GLY A 62 2.08 2.76 4.10
C GLY A 62 2.70 1.74 3.14
N ILE A 63 3.44 0.74 3.66
CA ILE A 63 3.97 -0.37 2.86
C ILE A 63 2.83 -1.21 2.27
N ALA A 64 1.79 -1.52 3.06
CA ALA A 64 0.61 -2.25 2.58
C ALA A 64 -0.12 -1.47 1.48
N ASN A 65 -0.34 -0.17 1.66
CA ASN A 65 -0.92 0.72 0.65
C ASN A 65 -0.07 0.73 -0.63
N GLY A 66 1.26 0.81 -0.49
CA GLY A 66 2.19 0.72 -1.61
C GLY A 66 2.07 -0.60 -2.38
N ASN A 67 1.98 -1.73 -1.69
CA ASN A 67 1.79 -3.03 -2.34
C ASN A 67 0.45 -3.12 -3.09
N SER A 68 -0.63 -2.57 -2.51
CA SER A 68 -1.92 -2.44 -3.20
C SER A 68 -1.82 -1.53 -4.43
N ALA A 69 -1.06 -0.43 -4.34
CA ALA A 69 -0.80 0.46 -5.47
C ALA A 69 -0.05 -0.25 -6.59
N VAL A 70 1.01 -1.02 -6.28
CA VAL A 70 1.74 -1.82 -7.29
C VAL A 70 0.80 -2.83 -7.97
N ALA A 71 -0.03 -3.55 -7.21
CA ALA A 71 -0.98 -4.50 -7.79
C ALA A 71 -1.98 -3.81 -8.73
N LEU A 72 -2.52 -2.66 -8.33
CA LEU A 72 -3.42 -1.86 -9.14
C LEU A 72 -2.73 -1.38 -10.43
N LEU A 73 -1.53 -0.81 -10.33
CA LEU A 73 -0.76 -0.31 -11.48
C LEU A 73 -0.41 -1.45 -12.45
N GLN A 74 -0.11 -2.66 -11.95
CA GLN A 74 0.14 -3.83 -12.79
C GLN A 74 -1.10 -4.30 -13.55
N ILE A 75 -2.29 -4.24 -12.93
CA ILE A 75 -3.55 -4.56 -13.63
C ILE A 75 -3.79 -3.56 -14.77
N ALA A 76 -3.53 -2.28 -14.52
CA ALA A 76 -3.64 -1.23 -15.52
C ALA A 76 -2.64 -1.43 -16.69
N ASP A 77 -1.34 -1.63 -16.41
CA ASP A 77 -0.34 -1.84 -17.47
C ASP A 77 -0.62 -3.09 -18.31
N LYS A 78 -0.99 -4.22 -17.69
CA LYS A 78 -1.34 -5.44 -18.43
C LYS A 78 -2.57 -5.24 -19.32
N SER A 79 -3.58 -4.54 -18.84
CA SER A 79 -4.77 -4.21 -19.63
C SER A 79 -4.40 -3.30 -20.81
N MET A 80 -3.52 -2.31 -20.59
CA MET A 80 -3.01 -1.43 -21.64
C MET A 80 -2.12 -2.16 -22.65
N ALA A 81 -1.37 -3.17 -22.23
CA ALA A 81 -0.61 -4.03 -23.15
C ALA A 81 -1.56 -4.75 -24.13
N GLU A 82 -2.70 -5.25 -23.66
CA GLU A 82 -3.71 -5.84 -24.55
C GLU A 82 -4.36 -4.82 -25.47
N GLN A 83 -4.60 -3.60 -24.99
CA GLN A 83 -5.04 -2.50 -25.85
C GLN A 83 -4.02 -2.20 -26.96
N SER A 84 -2.72 -2.25 -26.65
CA SER A 84 -1.66 -2.07 -27.66
C SER A 84 -1.72 -3.14 -28.74
N THR A 85 -1.83 -4.42 -28.36
CA THR A 85 -1.95 -5.55 -29.31
C THR A 85 -3.17 -5.40 -30.23
N ILE A 86 -4.29 -4.91 -29.68
CA ILE A 86 -5.50 -4.61 -30.47
C ILE A 86 -5.23 -3.47 -31.47
N LEU A 87 -4.60 -2.38 -31.03
CA LEU A 87 -4.27 -1.24 -31.91
C LEU A 87 -3.31 -1.65 -33.03
N ASP A 88 -2.31 -2.49 -32.75
CA ASP A 88 -1.40 -3.05 -33.76
C ASP A 88 -2.15 -3.92 -34.77
N THR A 89 -3.10 -4.74 -34.31
CA THR A 89 -3.97 -5.54 -35.18
C THR A 89 -4.86 -4.65 -36.05
N ILE A 90 -5.44 -3.59 -35.49
CA ILE A 90 -6.23 -2.60 -36.24
C ILE A 90 -5.35 -1.93 -37.30
N LYS A 91 -4.12 -1.53 -36.95
CA LYS A 91 -3.18 -0.92 -37.90
C LYS A 91 -2.90 -1.85 -39.08
N ALA A 92 -2.63 -3.13 -38.83
CA ALA A 92 -2.43 -4.12 -39.88
C ALA A 92 -3.65 -4.25 -40.81
N LYS A 93 -4.86 -4.29 -40.23
CA LYS A 93 -6.12 -4.32 -40.98
C LYS A 93 -6.32 -3.05 -41.82
N LEU A 94 -6.00 -1.87 -41.29
CA LEU A 94 -6.07 -0.61 -42.04
C LEU A 94 -5.04 -0.53 -43.16
N ILE A 95 -3.84 -1.12 -43.00
CA ILE A 95 -2.85 -1.28 -44.08
C ILE A 95 -3.39 -2.18 -45.18
N GLN A 96 -4.01 -3.30 -44.82
CA GLN A 96 -4.67 -4.19 -45.78
C GLN A 96 -5.80 -3.48 -46.55
N ALA A 97 -6.60 -2.65 -45.86
CA ALA A 97 -7.65 -1.86 -46.49
C ALA A 97 -7.13 -0.79 -47.47
N ASN A 98 -5.92 -0.28 -47.28
CA ASN A 98 -5.31 0.74 -48.13
C ASN A 98 -4.76 0.18 -49.47
N THR A 99 -4.58 -1.14 -49.56
CA THR A 99 -3.96 -1.78 -50.73
C THR A 99 -4.94 -1.92 -51.91
N SER A 100 -4.42 -1.78 -53.14
CA SER A 100 -5.24 -1.85 -54.37
C SER A 100 -5.85 -3.20 -54.70
N THR A 101 -5.30 -4.25 -54.11
CA THR A 101 -5.79 -5.62 -54.28
C THR A 101 -7.07 -5.89 -53.48
N THR A 102 -7.41 -5.01 -52.53
CA THR A 102 -8.61 -5.17 -51.71
C THR A 102 -9.82 -4.56 -52.43
N SER A 103 -10.83 -5.38 -52.72
CA SER A 103 -12.10 -4.92 -53.31
C SER A 103 -12.90 -4.06 -52.33
N THR A 104 -13.93 -3.36 -52.82
CA THR A 104 -14.82 -2.59 -51.93
C THR A 104 -15.53 -3.49 -50.91
N ALA A 105 -15.97 -4.69 -51.31
CA ALA A 105 -16.52 -5.69 -50.39
C ALA A 105 -15.50 -6.15 -49.34
N GLY A 106 -14.23 -6.34 -49.73
CA GLY A 106 -13.15 -6.66 -48.81
C GLY A 106 -12.90 -5.54 -47.78
N ARG A 107 -12.97 -4.26 -48.21
CA ARG A 107 -12.87 -3.11 -47.29
C ARG A 107 -14.03 -3.04 -46.30
N VAL A 108 -15.25 -3.41 -46.70
CA VAL A 108 -16.41 -3.50 -45.78
C VAL A 108 -16.18 -4.59 -44.73
N ALA A 109 -15.68 -5.76 -45.11
CA ALA A 109 -15.36 -6.83 -44.17
C ALA A 109 -14.27 -6.41 -43.16
N ILE A 110 -13.21 -5.76 -43.65
CA ILE A 110 -12.17 -5.20 -42.79
C ILE A 110 -12.73 -4.12 -41.85
N ALA A 111 -13.61 -3.24 -42.35
CA ALA A 111 -14.27 -2.25 -41.51
C ALA A 111 -15.08 -2.93 -40.39
N LYS A 112 -15.81 -4.02 -40.68
CA LYS A 112 -16.53 -4.78 -39.65
C LYS A 112 -15.58 -5.37 -38.59
N ASP A 113 -14.44 -5.92 -38.99
CA ASP A 113 -13.42 -6.43 -38.07
C ASP A 113 -12.86 -5.30 -37.18
N VAL A 114 -12.45 -4.18 -37.79
CA VAL A 114 -11.91 -3.02 -37.07
C VAL A 114 -12.96 -2.45 -36.11
N ASN A 115 -14.24 -2.46 -36.49
CA ASN A 115 -15.33 -2.01 -35.63
C ASN A 115 -15.39 -2.81 -34.32
N LYS A 116 -15.28 -4.13 -34.43
CA LYS A 116 -15.28 -5.07 -33.30
C LYS A 116 -14.03 -4.96 -32.45
N LEU A 117 -12.87 -4.76 -33.08
CA LEU A 117 -11.62 -4.51 -32.34
C LEU A 117 -11.68 -3.20 -31.55
N LEU A 118 -12.28 -2.14 -32.12
CA LEU A 118 -12.52 -0.89 -31.39
C LEU A 118 -13.53 -1.07 -30.25
N ASP A 119 -14.59 -1.88 -30.43
CA ASP A 119 -15.51 -2.23 -29.33
C ASP A 119 -14.77 -2.98 -28.22
N GLN A 120 -13.89 -3.92 -28.58
CA GLN A 120 -13.08 -4.67 -27.62
C GLN A 120 -12.10 -3.76 -26.87
N LEU A 121 -11.44 -2.82 -27.56
CA LEU A 121 -10.59 -1.79 -26.94
C LEU A 121 -11.36 -1.02 -25.85
N ASN A 122 -12.59 -0.61 -26.16
CA ASN A 122 -13.47 0.11 -25.24
C ASN A 122 -13.95 -0.80 -24.09
N ASN A 123 -14.26 -2.06 -24.37
CA ASN A 123 -14.65 -3.03 -23.34
C ASN A 123 -13.52 -3.28 -22.34
N ILE A 124 -12.26 -3.37 -22.79
CA ILE A 124 -11.10 -3.47 -21.88
C ILE A 124 -11.06 -2.24 -20.97
N ALA A 125 -11.14 -1.02 -21.53
CA ALA A 125 -11.15 0.20 -20.73
C ALA A 125 -12.32 0.22 -19.70
N ASN A 126 -13.49 -0.30 -20.09
CA ASN A 126 -14.67 -0.39 -19.23
C ASN A 126 -14.61 -1.45 -18.13
N GLN A 127 -13.96 -2.59 -18.41
CA GLN A 127 -13.91 -3.73 -17.50
C GLN A 127 -12.70 -3.68 -16.55
N THR A 128 -11.62 -3.00 -16.93
CA THR A 128 -10.43 -2.85 -16.07
C THR A 128 -10.74 -1.98 -14.86
N ASN A 129 -10.94 -2.64 -13.72
CA ASN A 129 -11.15 -2.02 -12.43
C ASN A 129 -10.38 -2.74 -11.33
N TYR A 130 -10.17 -2.05 -10.22
CA TYR A 130 -9.70 -2.63 -8.97
C TYR A 130 -10.64 -2.21 -7.85
N ASN A 131 -11.31 -3.20 -7.23
CA ASN A 131 -12.26 -2.97 -6.14
C ASN A 131 -13.34 -1.92 -6.47
N GLY A 132 -13.84 -1.91 -7.72
CA GLY A 132 -14.85 -0.95 -8.19
C GLY A 132 -14.32 0.39 -8.71
N THR A 133 -13.04 0.69 -8.55
CA THR A 133 -12.40 1.89 -9.13
C THR A 133 -11.92 1.59 -10.55
N ALA A 134 -12.40 2.35 -11.54
CA ALA A 134 -11.93 2.26 -12.93
C ALA A 134 -10.48 2.74 -13.03
N LEU A 135 -9.63 1.99 -13.75
CA LEU A 135 -8.19 2.30 -13.83
C LEU A 135 -7.78 3.01 -15.12
N LEU A 136 -8.56 2.84 -16.18
CA LEU A 136 -8.20 3.31 -17.53
C LEU A 136 -9.12 4.40 -18.07
N GLN A 137 -10.09 4.88 -17.28
CA GLN A 137 -11.05 5.92 -17.64
C GLN A 137 -11.76 6.49 -16.41
N ALA A 138 -12.52 7.57 -16.61
CA ALA A 138 -13.12 8.36 -15.53
C ALA A 138 -14.23 7.66 -14.74
N GLY A 139 -14.84 6.60 -15.28
CA GLY A 139 -15.88 5.83 -14.58
C GLY A 139 -16.37 4.63 -15.38
N MET A 140 -17.05 3.69 -14.72
CA MET A 140 -17.62 2.50 -15.35
C MET A 140 -19.05 2.73 -15.88
N GLY A 141 -19.47 1.96 -16.88
CA GLY A 141 -20.87 1.94 -17.34
C GLY A 141 -21.29 3.21 -18.10
N THR A 142 -22.51 3.72 -17.87
CA THR A 142 -23.01 4.93 -18.53
C THR A 142 -22.22 6.20 -18.17
N ALA A 143 -21.38 6.16 -17.13
CA ALA A 143 -20.43 7.21 -16.78
C ALA A 143 -19.16 7.22 -17.67
N ALA A 144 -18.90 6.15 -18.43
CA ALA A 144 -17.79 6.06 -19.39
C ALA A 144 -17.95 6.99 -20.62
N ALA A 145 -19.16 7.52 -20.83
CA ALA A 145 -19.47 8.49 -21.88
C ALA A 145 -19.08 9.94 -21.49
N SER A 146 -18.70 10.18 -20.23
CA SER A 146 -18.22 11.48 -19.77
C SER A 146 -16.82 11.73 -20.34
N LYS A 147 -16.69 12.75 -21.20
CA LYS A 147 -15.42 13.20 -21.81
C LYS A 147 -14.42 13.83 -20.83
N ASN A 148 -14.66 13.69 -19.53
CA ASN A 148 -13.78 14.27 -18.52
C ASN A 148 -12.65 13.29 -18.22
N ALA A 149 -11.41 13.79 -18.20
CA ALA A 149 -10.25 13.01 -17.81
C ALA A 149 -10.39 12.59 -16.33
N THR A 150 -10.05 11.34 -16.01
CA THR A 150 -9.96 10.85 -14.63
C THR A 150 -8.94 11.69 -13.87
N GLU A 151 -9.29 12.19 -12.68
CA GLU A 151 -8.28 12.69 -11.76
C GLU A 151 -7.25 11.58 -11.49
N GLY A 152 -5.97 11.95 -11.38
CA GLY A 152 -4.89 11.01 -11.11
C GLY A 152 -5.17 10.17 -9.86
N LEU A 153 -4.78 8.90 -9.87
CA LEU A 153 -4.87 8.05 -8.69
C LEU A 153 -3.78 8.46 -7.71
N SER A 154 -4.15 8.84 -6.49
CA SER A 154 -3.22 9.20 -5.42
C SER A 154 -3.07 8.06 -4.41
N PHE A 155 -1.82 7.70 -4.11
CA PHE A 155 -1.49 6.67 -3.13
C PHE A 155 -0.74 7.30 -1.96
N GLN A 156 -1.32 7.19 -0.76
CA GLN A 156 -0.63 7.61 0.47
C GLN A 156 0.36 6.51 0.90
N ILE A 157 1.64 6.81 0.75
CA ILE A 157 2.76 5.90 1.01
C ILE A 157 3.74 6.66 1.91
N GLY A 158 3.40 6.78 3.19
CA GLY A 158 4.22 7.49 4.16
C GLY A 158 3.45 7.84 5.43
N GLU A 159 4.14 8.51 6.36
CA GLU A 159 3.58 8.90 7.66
C GLU A 159 2.84 10.23 7.57
N SER A 160 3.31 11.17 6.73
CA SER A 160 2.73 12.50 6.62
C SER A 160 1.60 12.54 5.59
N THR A 161 0.67 13.49 5.76
CA THR A 161 -0.42 13.73 4.79
C THR A 161 0.08 14.21 3.42
N SER A 162 1.34 14.64 3.33
CA SER A 162 2.00 15.06 2.10
C SER A 162 2.66 13.92 1.32
N ASP A 163 2.81 12.74 1.91
CA ASP A 163 3.54 11.62 1.33
C ASP A 163 2.64 10.84 0.36
N MET A 164 2.19 11.54 -0.68
CA MET A 164 1.34 10.99 -1.74
C MET A 164 2.11 10.85 -3.06
N ILE A 165 2.05 9.65 -3.64
CA ILE A 165 2.50 9.39 -5.00
C ILE A 165 1.26 9.38 -5.88
N SER A 166 1.20 10.25 -6.89
CA SER A 166 0.04 10.38 -7.77
C SER A 166 0.37 9.99 -9.20
N THR A 167 -0.57 9.36 -9.89
CA THR A 167 -0.48 9.14 -11.34
C THR A 167 -0.96 10.36 -12.10
N ASN A 168 -0.52 10.51 -13.34
CA ASN A 168 -1.15 11.44 -14.28
C ASN A 168 -2.56 10.96 -14.66
N THR A 169 -3.34 11.83 -15.31
CA THR A 169 -4.68 11.51 -15.80
C THR A 169 -4.60 10.48 -16.93
N ILE A 170 -5.23 9.32 -16.76
CA ILE A 170 -5.23 8.24 -17.75
C ILE A 170 -6.64 8.08 -18.32
N GLN A 171 -6.75 8.13 -19.66
CA GLN A 171 -7.98 7.82 -20.38
C GLN A 171 -7.65 7.06 -21.68
N SER A 172 -7.77 5.74 -21.62
CA SER A 172 -7.38 4.82 -22.69
C SER A 172 -8.58 4.22 -23.45
N ASN A 173 -9.70 4.95 -23.46
CA ASN A 173 -10.88 4.58 -24.24
C ASN A 173 -10.85 5.28 -25.62
N ILE A 174 -11.82 4.96 -26.49
CA ILE A 174 -11.90 5.51 -27.86
C ILE A 174 -11.87 7.05 -27.84
N THR A 175 -12.56 7.68 -26.88
CA THR A 175 -12.62 9.14 -26.77
C THR A 175 -11.30 9.76 -26.27
N GLY A 176 -10.63 9.12 -25.31
CA GLY A 176 -9.36 9.59 -24.75
C GLY A 176 -8.20 9.47 -25.73
N LEU A 177 -8.24 8.45 -26.59
CA LEU A 177 -7.26 8.20 -27.66
C LEU A 177 -7.60 8.91 -28.99
N SER A 178 -8.63 9.77 -29.01
CA SER A 178 -9.07 10.50 -30.22
C SER A 178 -9.45 9.61 -31.42
N LEU A 179 -10.00 8.42 -31.15
CA LEU A 179 -10.39 7.41 -32.16
C LEU A 179 -11.85 7.54 -32.62
N ASP A 180 -12.60 8.55 -32.16
CA ASP A 180 -14.02 8.76 -32.50
C ASP A 180 -14.27 8.86 -34.01
N THR A 181 -13.40 9.59 -34.72
CA THR A 181 -13.51 9.80 -36.17
C THR A 181 -13.32 8.47 -36.92
N LEU A 182 -12.36 7.65 -36.49
CA LEU A 182 -12.16 6.31 -37.02
C LEU A 182 -13.36 5.41 -36.72
N LYS A 183 -13.87 5.42 -35.50
CA LYS A 183 -15.03 4.61 -35.10
C LYS A 183 -16.28 4.96 -35.91
N SER A 184 -16.52 6.25 -36.15
CA SER A 184 -17.63 6.71 -37.00
C SER A 184 -17.47 6.21 -38.45
N ASN A 185 -16.30 6.45 -39.04
CA ASN A 185 -15.99 6.05 -40.43
C ASN A 185 -16.09 4.54 -40.65
N VAL A 186 -15.62 3.75 -39.69
CA VAL A 186 -15.65 2.29 -39.74
C VAL A 186 -17.06 1.75 -39.47
N SER A 187 -17.87 2.41 -38.64
CA SER A 187 -19.27 2.03 -38.40
C SER A 187 -20.15 2.30 -39.63
N ALA A 188 -19.96 3.46 -40.27
CA ALA A 188 -20.61 3.78 -41.54
C ALA A 188 -20.15 2.84 -42.68
N GLY A 189 -18.86 2.49 -42.69
CA GLY A 189 -18.25 1.52 -43.60
C GLY A 189 -18.77 0.09 -43.44
N ALA A 190 -19.05 -0.34 -42.22
CA ALA A 190 -19.56 -1.69 -41.93
C ALA A 190 -21.02 -1.89 -42.35
N LEU A 191 -21.79 -0.81 -42.49
CA LEU A 191 -23.19 -0.81 -42.95
C LEU A 191 -23.30 -0.74 -44.48
N TYR A 192 -22.19 -0.53 -45.20
CA TYR A 192 -22.17 -0.38 -46.64
C TYR A 192 -22.39 -1.71 -47.36
N ASN A 193 -23.40 -1.78 -48.21
CA ASN A 193 -23.70 -2.97 -49.00
C ASN A 193 -22.98 -2.88 -50.36
N ALA A 194 -21.90 -3.65 -50.53
CA ALA A 194 -21.08 -3.60 -51.74
C ALA A 194 -21.69 -4.29 -52.97
N THR A 195 -22.80 -5.01 -52.81
CA THR A 195 -23.51 -5.70 -53.91
C THR A 195 -24.43 -4.73 -54.66
N PRO A 196 -24.29 -4.58 -56.00
CA PRO A 196 -25.17 -3.73 -56.81
C PRO A 196 -26.64 -4.18 -56.72
N GLY A 197 -27.57 -3.23 -56.64
CA GLY A 197 -29.02 -3.49 -56.68
C GLY A 197 -29.73 -3.61 -55.33
N PHE A 198 -29.00 -3.52 -54.21
CA PHE A 198 -29.60 -3.45 -52.87
C PHE A 198 -29.71 -2.00 -52.38
N THR A 199 -30.79 -1.69 -51.68
CA THR A 199 -30.96 -0.36 -51.05
C THR A 199 -29.98 -0.22 -49.90
N GLN A 200 -29.24 0.89 -49.84
CA GLN A 200 -28.32 1.16 -48.75
C GLN A 200 -29.06 1.49 -47.46
N VAL A 201 -28.52 1.05 -46.34
CA VAL A 201 -28.99 1.49 -45.01
C VAL A 201 -28.67 2.98 -44.84
N ALA A 202 -29.59 3.75 -44.25
CA ALA A 202 -29.38 5.17 -43.99
C ALA A 202 -28.10 5.39 -43.15
N GLY A 203 -27.20 6.27 -43.61
CA GLY A 203 -25.92 6.55 -42.96
C GLY A 203 -24.76 5.61 -43.35
N ALA A 204 -24.98 4.65 -44.26
CA ALA A 204 -23.90 3.85 -44.83
C ALA A 204 -23.02 4.69 -45.77
N VAL A 205 -21.71 4.63 -45.56
CA VAL A 205 -20.71 5.32 -46.39
C VAL A 205 -19.64 4.31 -46.77
N ALA A 206 -19.22 4.27 -48.04
CA ALA A 206 -18.18 3.34 -48.46
C ALA A 206 -16.87 3.63 -47.72
N PHE A 207 -16.28 2.60 -47.10
CA PHE A 207 -14.96 2.73 -46.48
C PHE A 207 -13.89 2.89 -47.57
N THR A 208 -13.37 4.11 -47.72
CA THR A 208 -12.39 4.45 -48.77
C THR A 208 -10.95 4.25 -48.28
N ARG A 209 -10.01 4.27 -49.23
CA ARG A 209 -8.58 4.21 -48.92
C ARG A 209 -8.09 5.44 -48.15
N GLU A 210 -8.65 6.60 -48.46
CA GLU A 210 -8.35 7.85 -47.76
C GLU A 210 -8.81 7.78 -46.30
N MET A 211 -9.98 7.20 -46.04
CA MET A 211 -10.44 6.93 -44.67
C MET A 211 -9.54 5.91 -43.96
N ALA A 212 -9.02 4.91 -44.68
CA ALA A 212 -8.09 3.93 -44.13
C ALA A 212 -6.72 4.55 -43.79
N SER A 213 -6.14 5.39 -44.65
CA SER A 213 -4.88 6.09 -44.39
C SER A 213 -5.00 7.15 -43.30
N GLY A 214 -6.14 7.86 -43.24
CA GLY A 214 -6.49 8.73 -42.12
C GLY A 214 -6.58 7.96 -40.80
N GLY A 215 -7.20 6.77 -40.84
CA GLY A 215 -7.27 5.85 -39.71
C GLY A 215 -5.91 5.38 -39.20
N GLN A 216 -4.95 5.11 -40.09
CA GLN A 216 -3.59 4.72 -39.70
C GLN A 216 -2.92 5.81 -38.88
N ARG A 217 -3.02 7.08 -39.30
CA ARG A 217 -2.45 8.22 -38.55
C ARG A 217 -3.06 8.36 -37.15
N LEU A 218 -4.37 8.12 -37.03
CA LEU A 218 -5.06 8.15 -35.73
C LEU A 218 -4.60 7.00 -34.83
N ILE A 219 -4.43 5.80 -35.38
CA ILE A 219 -3.92 4.65 -34.63
C ILE A 219 -2.47 4.88 -34.19
N ASP A 220 -1.61 5.46 -35.04
CA ASP A 220 -0.23 5.79 -34.67
C ASP A 220 -0.17 6.81 -33.51
N ASN A 221 -1.05 7.81 -33.55
CA ASN A 221 -1.18 8.77 -32.45
C ASN A 221 -1.70 8.10 -31.17
N ALA A 222 -2.73 7.25 -31.28
CA ALA A 222 -3.28 6.49 -30.16
C ALA A 222 -2.24 5.55 -29.53
N ILE A 223 -1.42 4.85 -30.32
CA ILE A 223 -0.32 4.01 -29.82
C ILE A 223 0.71 4.86 -29.08
N THR A 224 1.05 6.04 -29.61
CA THR A 224 2.01 6.96 -28.96
C THR A 224 1.47 7.45 -27.62
N GLN A 225 0.18 7.83 -27.56
CA GLN A 225 -0.47 8.27 -26.33
C GLN A 225 -0.58 7.12 -25.30
N LEU A 226 -0.94 5.92 -25.75
CA LEU A 226 -0.98 4.72 -24.91
C LEU A 226 0.39 4.39 -24.32
N ASN A 227 1.45 4.47 -25.13
CA ASN A 227 2.82 4.28 -24.65
C ASN A 227 3.25 5.36 -23.65
N GLY A 228 2.79 6.61 -23.83
CA GLY A 228 2.94 7.67 -22.84
C GLY A 228 2.32 7.30 -21.49
N TYR A 229 1.06 6.86 -21.49
CA TYR A 229 0.39 6.41 -20.26
C TYR A 229 1.07 5.20 -19.61
N ARG A 230 1.53 4.22 -20.39
CA ARG A 230 2.30 3.07 -19.87
C ARG A 230 3.65 3.50 -19.29
N GLY A 231 4.31 4.49 -19.89
CA GLY A 231 5.51 5.12 -19.35
C GLY A 231 5.26 5.76 -17.98
N ASP A 232 4.15 6.49 -17.84
CA ASP A 232 3.74 7.10 -16.57
C ASP A 232 3.45 6.03 -15.50
N ILE A 233 2.69 4.97 -15.84
CA ILE A 233 2.43 3.84 -14.94
C ILE A 233 3.74 3.15 -14.52
N GLY A 234 4.67 2.92 -15.46
CA GLY A 234 5.96 2.29 -15.16
C GLY A 234 6.83 3.17 -14.26
N SER A 235 6.87 4.47 -14.50
CA SER A 235 7.62 5.41 -13.65
C SER A 235 7.04 5.50 -12.24
N THR A 236 5.72 5.56 -12.11
CA THR A 236 5.03 5.58 -10.81
C THR A 236 5.19 4.26 -10.07
N GLN A 237 5.15 3.10 -10.75
CA GLN A 237 5.47 1.81 -10.14
C GLN A 237 6.89 1.81 -9.56
N ASN A 238 7.88 2.30 -10.30
CA ASN A 238 9.26 2.40 -9.82
C ASN A 238 9.38 3.32 -8.59
N GLN A 239 8.66 4.44 -8.58
CA GLN A 239 8.60 5.35 -7.44
C GLN A 239 8.00 4.67 -6.21
N VAL A 240 6.86 3.98 -6.37
CA VAL A 240 6.18 3.24 -5.29
C VAL A 240 7.09 2.14 -4.74
N GLU A 241 7.72 1.34 -5.59
CA GLU A 241 8.64 0.28 -5.16
C GLU A 241 9.87 0.85 -4.43
N SER A 242 10.40 1.99 -4.88
CA SER A 242 11.49 2.68 -4.19
C SER A 242 11.06 3.21 -2.83
N ALA A 243 9.87 3.80 -2.73
CA ALA A 243 9.29 4.26 -1.48
C ALA A 243 9.09 3.09 -0.51
N ILE A 244 8.55 1.96 -0.97
CA ILE A 244 8.39 0.75 -0.15
C ILE A 244 9.73 0.25 0.39
N ARG A 245 10.79 0.15 -0.44
CA ARG A 245 12.13 -0.24 0.03
C ARG A 245 12.69 0.70 1.08
N ASN A 246 12.48 2.01 0.90
CA ASN A 246 12.89 3.00 1.86
C ASN A 246 12.10 2.88 3.19
N LEU A 247 10.78 2.74 3.12
CA LEU A 247 9.90 2.54 4.27
C LEU A 247 10.21 1.26 5.05
N MET A 248 10.54 0.15 4.37
CA MET A 248 10.98 -1.09 5.05
C MET A 248 12.27 -0.89 5.85
N THR A 249 13.21 -0.10 5.31
CA THR A 249 14.45 0.25 6.00
C THR A 249 14.17 1.14 7.21
N GLN A 250 13.30 2.15 7.04
CA GLN A 250 12.86 3.01 8.14
C GLN A 250 12.15 2.23 9.24
N ALA A 251 11.19 1.37 8.90
CA ALA A 251 10.47 0.52 9.86
C ALA A 251 11.42 -0.34 10.69
N THR A 252 12.43 -0.95 10.05
CA THR A 252 13.43 -1.77 10.74
C THR A 252 14.28 -0.93 11.70
N ASN A 253 14.76 0.23 11.25
CA ASN A 253 15.59 1.10 12.08
C ASN A 253 14.82 1.72 13.26
N ILE A 254 13.57 2.15 13.03
CA ILE A 254 12.71 2.71 14.07
C ILE A 254 12.32 1.62 15.07
N LYS A 255 12.03 0.40 14.62
CA LYS A 255 11.78 -0.75 15.51
C LYS A 255 13.00 -1.11 16.35
N ASN A 256 14.21 -1.06 15.78
CA ASN A 256 15.44 -1.25 16.54
C ASN A 256 15.63 -0.14 17.60
N ALA A 257 15.32 1.12 17.25
CA ALA A 257 15.36 2.24 18.19
C ALA A 257 14.31 2.08 19.31
N GLU A 258 13.10 1.62 18.98
CA GLU A 258 12.05 1.28 19.95
C GLU A 258 12.52 0.18 20.91
N SER A 259 13.14 -0.88 20.38
CA SER A 259 13.66 -2.01 21.17
C SER A 259 14.69 -1.57 22.21
N VAL A 260 15.65 -0.71 21.84
CA VAL A 260 16.64 -0.17 22.80
C VAL A 260 15.99 0.61 23.94
N LEU A 261 14.90 1.33 23.65
CA LEU A 261 14.18 2.11 24.65
C LEU A 261 13.31 1.23 25.55
N ARG A 262 12.58 0.27 24.96
CA ARG A 262 11.49 -0.41 25.64
C ARG A 262 11.79 -1.85 26.03
N ASP A 263 12.65 -2.56 25.33
CA ASP A 263 12.92 -3.97 25.63
C ASP A 263 13.91 -4.11 26.80
N VAL A 264 13.74 -5.19 27.57
CA VAL A 264 14.62 -5.52 28.68
C VAL A 264 15.69 -6.53 28.24
N ASP A 265 16.93 -6.35 28.72
CA ASP A 265 17.93 -7.40 28.65
C ASP A 265 17.57 -8.49 29.67
N TYR A 266 17.05 -9.61 29.16
CA TYR A 266 16.58 -10.72 30.00
C TYR A 266 17.70 -11.32 30.86
N ALA A 267 18.94 -11.37 30.37
CA ALA A 267 20.06 -11.93 31.12
C ALA A 267 20.40 -11.05 32.32
N GLN A 268 20.46 -9.74 32.09
CA GLN A 268 20.73 -8.76 33.15
C GLN A 268 19.59 -8.73 34.18
N GLU A 269 18.33 -8.68 33.75
CA GLU A 269 17.19 -8.61 34.67
C GLU A 269 16.98 -9.91 35.44
N SER A 270 17.25 -11.07 34.84
CA SER A 270 17.22 -12.37 35.54
C SER A 270 18.29 -12.47 36.63
N ALA A 271 19.51 -11.97 36.36
CA ALA A 271 20.55 -11.89 37.39
C ALA A 271 20.15 -10.96 38.55
N ASN A 272 19.53 -9.81 38.22
CA ASN A 272 19.03 -8.87 39.22
C ASN A 272 17.89 -9.47 40.05
N PHE A 273 16.92 -10.14 39.41
CA PHE A 273 15.83 -10.84 40.09
C PHE A 273 16.36 -11.91 41.05
N ASN A 274 17.33 -12.72 40.62
CA ASN A 274 17.97 -13.72 41.49
C ASN A 274 18.69 -13.08 42.68
N LYS A 275 19.45 -11.99 42.45
CA LYS A 275 20.10 -11.22 43.52
C LYS A 275 19.07 -10.70 44.53
N LEU A 276 17.97 -10.10 44.06
CA LEU A 276 16.92 -9.57 44.92
C LEU A 276 16.20 -10.68 45.72
N ASN A 277 15.96 -11.84 45.12
CA ASN A 277 15.40 -12.99 45.83
C ASN A 277 16.32 -13.49 46.96
N ILE A 278 17.63 -13.60 46.70
CA ILE A 278 18.62 -13.97 47.72
C ILE A 278 18.63 -12.94 48.86
N ILE A 279 18.59 -11.64 48.53
CA ILE A 279 18.54 -10.55 49.52
C ILE A 279 17.24 -10.62 50.34
N SER A 280 16.09 -10.91 49.73
CA SER A 280 14.81 -11.05 50.45
C SER A 280 14.83 -12.23 51.43
N GLN A 281 15.38 -13.37 51.01
CA GLN A 281 15.57 -14.53 51.89
C GLN A 281 16.50 -14.17 53.07
N ALA A 282 17.67 -13.59 52.79
CA ALA A 282 18.62 -13.14 53.82
C ALA A 282 18.04 -12.07 54.77
N GLY A 283 17.25 -11.15 54.24
CA GLY A 283 16.56 -10.10 55.01
C GLY A 283 15.53 -10.69 55.99
N SER A 284 14.80 -11.73 55.59
CA SER A 284 13.87 -12.43 56.49
C SER A 284 14.59 -13.10 57.68
N TYR A 285 15.77 -13.68 57.43
CA TYR A 285 16.63 -14.22 58.49
C TYR A 285 17.17 -13.11 59.41
N ALA A 286 17.59 -11.97 58.86
CA ALA A 286 18.09 -10.84 59.64
C ALA A 286 17.00 -10.20 60.53
N ILE A 287 15.76 -10.09 60.03
CA ILE A 287 14.59 -9.64 60.81
C ILE A 287 14.32 -10.60 61.97
N SER A 288 14.32 -11.90 61.70
CA SER A 288 14.15 -12.94 62.72
C SER A 288 15.23 -12.84 63.82
N GLN A 289 16.51 -12.67 63.43
CA GLN A 289 17.62 -12.48 64.35
C GLN A 289 17.47 -11.20 65.19
N SER A 290 17.10 -10.07 64.59
CA SER A 290 16.93 -8.77 65.27
C SER A 290 15.81 -8.80 66.31
N ASN A 291 14.71 -9.49 65.99
CA ASN A 291 13.61 -9.71 66.92
C ASN A 291 14.03 -10.63 68.08
N ALA A 292 14.78 -11.70 67.81
CA ALA A 292 15.28 -12.61 68.84
C ALA A 292 16.26 -11.93 69.80
N VAL A 293 17.17 -11.07 69.31
CA VAL A 293 18.09 -10.29 70.15
C VAL A 293 17.31 -9.34 71.06
N SER A 294 16.28 -8.67 70.54
CA SER A 294 15.47 -7.74 71.34
C SER A 294 14.63 -8.45 72.41
N GLN A 295 14.11 -9.65 72.10
CA GLN A 295 13.42 -10.50 73.09
C GLN A 295 14.37 -11.03 74.16
N ASN A 296 15.58 -11.44 73.79
CA ASN A 296 16.60 -11.87 74.75
C ASN A 296 17.01 -10.75 75.72
N VAL A 297 17.11 -9.51 75.24
CA VAL A 297 17.39 -8.35 76.10
C VAL A 297 16.20 -8.06 77.04
N LEU A 298 14.95 -8.19 76.55
CA LEU A 298 13.76 -8.03 77.39
C LEU A 298 13.70 -9.08 78.51
N ARG A 299 14.11 -10.32 78.20
CA ARG A 299 14.18 -11.43 79.16
C ARG A 299 15.28 -11.29 80.20
N LEU A 300 16.36 -10.54 79.90
CA LEU A 300 17.44 -10.26 80.86
C LEU A 300 17.15 -9.09 81.82
N LEU A 301 16.15 -8.25 81.52
CA LEU A 301 15.74 -7.10 82.34
C LEU A 301 14.53 -7.42 83.23
N GLN A 302 14.01 -8.64 83.15
CA GLN A 302 12.88 -9.14 83.91
C GLN A 302 13.34 -10.04 85.06
#